data_AF-A0A562VGD5-F1
#
_entry.id   AF-A0A562VGD5-F1
#
_cell.length_a   1.000
_cell.length_b   1.000
_cell.length_c   1.000
_cell.angle_alpha   90.00
_cell.angle_beta   90.00
_cell.angle_gamma   90.00
#
_symmetry.space_group_name_H-M   'P 1'
#
loop_
_entity.id
_entity.type
_entity.pdbx_description
1 polymer ?
#
loop_
_entity_poly.entity_id
_entity_poly.type
_entity_poly.pdbx_seq_one_letter_code
_entity_poly.pdbx_strand_id
1 'polypeptide(L)'
;MSTTVHRKDMTSADFTLLAKFSRALVNSTALFGKQMVHELPVDYMQLPVWRKTADGWQVAGVRAFHSERIGISVNDFRRICRYLQEKESIVVGVLFRLSMIDVLTYSETTGKKELRQRFPDLTKPIINGVCSWVDDGFVLEKRRALGAFK
;
A
#
# COMPACT_ATOMS: atom_id res chain seq x y z
N MET A 1 16.61 19.18 -5.61
CA MET A 1 16.03 19.13 -4.24
C MET A 1 15.63 17.69 -3.94
N SER A 2 16.17 17.09 -2.88
CA SER A 2 15.92 15.69 -2.51
C SER A 2 14.55 15.57 -1.81
N THR A 3 13.49 15.37 -2.58
CA THR A 3 12.12 15.11 -2.07
C THR A 3 11.98 13.67 -1.60
N THR A 4 12.51 13.37 -0.42
CA THR A 4 12.07 12.35 0.55
C THR A 4 13.01 12.49 1.75
N VAL A 5 12.56 12.67 2.99
CA VAL A 5 12.16 11.58 3.91
C VAL A 5 11.26 12.16 5.03
N HIS A 6 10.01 11.68 5.07
CA HIS A 6 8.94 11.96 6.04
C HIS A 6 9.11 11.16 7.36
N ARG A 7 10.33 10.83 7.79
CA ARG A 7 10.52 9.96 8.99
C ARG A 7 10.37 10.69 10.33
N LYS A 8 10.56 12.01 10.37
CA LYS A 8 10.61 12.77 11.65
C LYS A 8 9.24 13.04 12.29
N ASP A 9 8.18 13.10 11.50
CA ASP A 9 6.81 13.32 12.01
C ASP A 9 6.06 12.00 12.26
N MET A 10 6.72 10.87 12.01
CA MET A 10 6.17 9.56 12.31
C MET A 10 6.40 9.23 13.77
N THR A 11 5.32 8.87 14.45
CA THR A 11 5.36 8.50 15.85
C THR A 11 5.92 7.08 15.99
N SER A 12 6.40 6.75 17.19
CA SER A 12 6.74 5.36 17.54
C SER A 12 5.55 4.40 17.34
N ALA A 13 4.32 4.89 17.54
CA ALA A 13 3.10 4.14 17.29
C ALA A 13 2.93 3.81 15.80
N ASP A 14 3.19 4.76 14.89
CA ASP A 14 3.12 4.51 13.45
C ASP A 14 4.13 3.43 13.02
N PHE A 15 5.37 3.50 13.51
CA PHE A 15 6.40 2.49 13.22
C PHE A 15 6.06 1.13 13.83
N THR A 16 5.51 1.10 15.03
CA THR A 16 5.06 -0.13 15.68
C THR A 16 3.93 -0.78 14.89
N LEU A 17 2.94 0.02 14.46
CA LEU A 17 1.84 -0.45 13.63
C LEU A 17 2.37 -1.00 12.30
N LEU A 18 3.27 -0.27 11.63
CA LEU A 18 3.90 -0.71 10.40
C LEU A 18 4.63 -2.05 10.58
N ALA A 19 5.44 -2.18 11.63
CA ALA A 19 6.17 -3.41 11.92
C ALA A 19 5.22 -4.60 12.16
N LYS A 20 4.14 -4.39 12.92
CA LYS A 20 3.11 -5.41 13.13
C LYS A 20 2.41 -5.78 11.83
N PHE A 21 2.08 -4.79 10.99
CA PHE A 21 1.47 -5.00 9.69
C PHE A 21 2.37 -5.80 8.74
N SER A 22 3.63 -5.40 8.57
CA SER A 22 4.61 -6.14 7.77
C SER A 22 4.79 -7.57 8.27
N ARG A 23 4.88 -7.77 9.58
CA ARG A 23 4.96 -9.11 10.19
C ARG A 23 3.72 -9.94 9.90
N ALA A 24 2.52 -9.34 9.92
CA ALA A 24 1.27 -10.03 9.61
C ALA A 24 1.19 -10.46 8.13
N LEU A 25 1.73 -9.64 7.22
CA LEU A 25 1.86 -10.02 5.80
C LEU A 25 2.85 -11.17 5.59
N VAL A 26 4.05 -11.07 6.18
CA VAL A 26 5.09 -12.11 6.04
C VAL A 26 4.64 -13.44 6.62
N ASN A 27 3.96 -13.43 7.76
CA ASN A 27 3.49 -14.65 8.45
C ASN A 27 2.05 -15.01 8.13
N SER A 28 1.49 -14.50 7.02
CA SER A 28 0.04 -14.59 6.79
C SER A 28 -0.47 -16.04 6.74
N THR A 29 0.32 -16.96 6.19
CA THR A 29 -0.05 -18.39 6.13
C THR A 29 -0.17 -19.00 7.52
N ALA A 30 0.73 -18.67 8.44
CA ALA A 30 0.68 -19.17 9.82
C ALA A 30 -0.44 -18.51 10.63
N LEU A 31 -0.72 -17.22 10.40
CA LEU A 31 -1.72 -16.46 11.15
C LEU A 31 -3.15 -16.69 10.65
N PHE A 32 -3.34 -16.94 9.35
CA PHE A 32 -4.64 -16.94 8.70
C PHE A 32 -4.91 -18.17 7.83
N GLY A 33 -3.97 -19.13 7.76
CA GLY A 33 -4.11 -20.36 6.97
C GLY A 33 -3.96 -20.17 5.46
N LYS A 34 -3.63 -18.96 4.98
CA LYS A 34 -3.41 -18.68 3.56
C LYS A 34 -2.48 -17.48 3.33
N GLN A 35 -1.93 -17.38 2.12
CA GLN A 35 -1.28 -16.16 1.66
C GLN A 35 -2.33 -15.05 1.50
N MET A 36 -2.04 -13.87 2.08
CA MET A 36 -2.95 -12.72 2.07
C MET A 36 -2.64 -11.71 0.95
N VAL A 37 -1.51 -11.91 0.26
CA VAL A 37 -1.01 -10.99 -0.76
C VAL A 37 -0.96 -11.69 -2.11
N HIS A 38 -1.30 -10.95 -3.15
CA HIS A 38 -1.15 -11.33 -4.54
C HIS A 38 0.14 -10.72 -5.06
N GLU A 39 1.04 -11.54 -5.60
CA GLU A 39 2.21 -11.03 -6.31
C GLU A 39 1.76 -10.32 -7.58
N LEU A 40 2.29 -9.13 -7.83
CA LEU A 40 1.98 -8.34 -9.02
C LEU A 40 3.25 -8.09 -9.84
N PRO A 41 3.13 -7.86 -11.16
CA PRO A 41 4.28 -7.53 -11.97
C PRO A 41 4.86 -6.18 -11.55
N VAL A 42 6.19 -6.07 -11.69
CA VAL A 42 6.91 -4.80 -11.55
C VAL A 42 6.34 -3.80 -12.55
N ASP A 43 5.99 -2.62 -12.05
CA ASP A 43 5.34 -1.58 -12.86
C ASP A 43 5.42 -0.24 -12.13
N TYR A 44 4.87 0.80 -12.74
CA TYR A 44 4.70 2.10 -12.13
C TYR A 44 3.62 2.09 -11.03
N MET A 45 3.99 2.65 -9.89
CA MET A 45 3.10 3.05 -8.80
C MET A 45 3.09 4.57 -8.68
N GLN A 46 1.92 5.13 -8.47
CA GLN A 46 1.70 6.53 -8.15
C GLN A 46 1.77 6.71 -6.63
N LEU A 47 2.94 7.06 -6.11
CA LEU A 47 3.17 7.20 -4.67
C LEU A 47 3.11 8.68 -4.22
N PRO A 48 2.56 8.96 -3.02
CA PRO A 48 2.59 10.29 -2.42
C PRO A 48 4.02 10.83 -2.32
N VAL A 49 4.20 12.11 -2.69
CA VAL A 49 5.44 12.84 -2.46
C VAL A 49 5.16 13.95 -1.46
N TRP A 50 6.09 14.12 -0.51
CA TRP A 50 5.94 15.04 0.61
C TRP A 50 6.94 16.19 0.47
N ARG A 51 6.50 17.40 0.82
CA ARG A 51 7.34 18.60 0.96
C ARG A 51 7.25 19.13 2.37
N LYS A 52 8.37 19.60 2.90
CA LYS A 52 8.40 20.28 4.20
C LYS A 52 8.03 21.75 4.00
N THR A 53 6.99 22.21 4.70
CA THR A 53 6.55 23.61 4.76
C THR A 53 6.78 24.16 6.17
N ALA A 54 6.43 25.43 6.40
CA ALA A 54 6.46 26.04 7.74
C ALA A 54 5.49 25.32 8.71
N ASP A 55 4.38 24.80 8.19
CA ASP A 55 3.33 24.10 8.96
C ASP A 55 3.58 22.59 9.09
N GLY A 56 4.77 22.10 8.73
CA GLY A 56 5.14 20.69 8.78
C GLY A 56 5.17 20.01 7.41
N TRP A 57 5.07 18.68 7.39
CA TRP A 57 5.08 17.94 6.12
C TRP A 57 3.70 17.92 5.47
N GLN A 58 3.64 18.34 4.21
CA GLN A 58 2.42 18.35 3.42
C GLN A 58 2.60 17.51 2.15
N VAL A 59 1.50 16.92 1.67
CA VAL A 59 1.49 16.21 0.38
C VAL A 59 1.77 17.23 -0.72
N ALA A 60 2.90 17.09 -1.38
CA ALA A 60 3.29 17.92 -2.52
C ALA A 60 2.58 17.48 -3.81
N GLY A 61 2.28 16.19 -3.92
CA GLY A 61 1.67 15.58 -5.10
C GLY A 61 1.78 14.06 -5.06
N VAL A 62 1.62 13.46 -6.22
CA VAL A 62 1.81 12.02 -6.46
C VAL A 62 2.79 11.89 -7.62
N ARG A 63 3.71 10.92 -7.55
CA ARG A 63 4.70 10.69 -8.61
C ARG A 63 4.78 9.21 -8.93
N ALA A 64 5.02 8.91 -10.20
CA ALA A 64 5.29 7.56 -10.67
C ALA A 64 6.66 7.04 -10.19
N PHE A 65 6.67 5.86 -9.59
CA PHE A 65 7.87 5.11 -9.21
C PHE A 65 7.77 3.71 -9.79
N HIS A 66 8.81 3.27 -10.48
CA HIS A 66 8.89 1.90 -10.98
C HIS A 66 9.35 0.98 -9.84
N SER A 67 8.47 0.08 -9.40
CA SER A 67 8.65 -0.68 -8.16
C SER A 67 8.06 -2.09 -8.25
N GLU A 68 8.59 -2.99 -7.42
CA GLU A 68 7.92 -4.27 -7.13
C GLU A 68 6.64 -4.01 -6.32
N ARG A 69 5.58 -4.74 -6.64
CA ARG A 69 4.24 -4.48 -6.10
C ARG A 69 3.60 -5.75 -5.58
N ILE A 70 2.73 -5.59 -4.58
CA ILE A 70 1.83 -6.64 -4.11
C ILE A 70 0.42 -6.08 -4.03
N GLY A 71 -0.56 -6.91 -4.35
CA GLY A 71 -1.98 -6.62 -4.18
C GLY A 71 -2.52 -7.27 -2.90
N ILE A 72 -3.46 -6.63 -2.24
CA ILE A 72 -4.23 -7.23 -1.14
C ILE A 72 -5.71 -6.90 -1.32
N SER A 73 -6.56 -7.91 -1.31
CA SER A 73 -8.02 -7.70 -1.40
C SER A 73 -8.51 -6.94 -0.17
N VAL A 74 -9.57 -6.13 -0.30
CA VAL A 74 -10.15 -5.42 0.85
C VAL A 74 -10.56 -6.37 1.97
N ASN A 75 -11.05 -7.57 1.62
CA ASN A 75 -11.45 -8.57 2.62
C ASN A 75 -10.26 -9.08 3.44
N ASP A 76 -9.13 -9.35 2.78
CA ASP A 76 -7.91 -9.81 3.44
C ASP A 76 -7.24 -8.67 4.22
N PHE A 77 -7.23 -7.46 3.67
CA PHE A 77 -6.75 -6.27 4.38
C PHE A 77 -7.56 -6.03 5.68
N ARG A 78 -8.89 -6.16 5.62
CA ARG A 78 -9.76 -6.06 6.81
C ARG A 78 -9.50 -7.16 7.83
N ARG A 79 -9.19 -8.39 7.39
CA ARG A 79 -8.79 -9.48 8.31
C ARG A 79 -7.51 -9.13 9.04
N ILE A 80 -6.52 -8.58 8.34
CA ILE A 80 -5.28 -8.08 8.94
C ILE A 80 -5.58 -6.94 9.92
N CYS A 81 -6.39 -5.95 9.55
CA CYS A 81 -6.75 -4.85 10.43
C CYS A 81 -7.40 -5.35 11.74
N ARG A 82 -8.32 -6.33 11.65
CA ARG A 82 -8.92 -6.97 12.84
C ARG A 82 -7.89 -7.69 13.70
N TYR A 83 -6.95 -8.42 13.09
CA TYR A 83 -5.86 -9.07 13.82
C TYR A 83 -4.97 -8.05 14.55
N LEU A 84 -4.70 -6.91 13.91
CA LEU A 84 -3.94 -5.81 14.49
C LEU A 84 -4.71 -5.01 15.56
N GLN A 85 -6.03 -5.24 15.67
CA GLN A 85 -6.97 -4.45 16.47
C GLN A 85 -6.99 -2.96 16.07
N GLU A 86 -6.85 -2.69 14.77
CA GLU A 86 -6.75 -1.34 14.23
C GLU A 86 -7.84 -1.07 13.20
N LYS A 87 -8.24 0.21 13.09
CA LYS A 87 -9.19 0.63 12.05
C LYS A 87 -8.50 0.64 10.69
N GLU A 88 -9.23 0.22 9.66
CA GLU A 88 -8.74 0.22 8.26
C GLU A 88 -8.16 1.60 7.87
N SER A 89 -8.86 2.69 8.22
CA SER A 89 -8.43 4.05 7.93
C SER A 89 -7.11 4.45 8.59
N ILE A 90 -6.80 3.91 9.77
CA ILE A 90 -5.55 4.17 10.48
C ILE A 90 -4.40 3.49 9.73
N VAL A 91 -4.55 2.20 9.40
CA VAL A 91 -3.54 1.44 8.67
C VAL A 91 -3.30 2.05 7.28
N VAL A 92 -4.37 2.34 6.54
CA VAL A 92 -4.29 3.02 5.24
C VAL A 92 -3.61 4.38 5.36
N GLY A 93 -3.95 5.16 6.40
CA GLY A 93 -3.32 6.45 6.68
C GLY A 93 -1.82 6.34 6.91
N VAL A 94 -1.36 5.33 7.67
CA VAL A 94 0.07 5.05 7.88
C VAL A 94 0.76 4.69 6.57
N LEU A 95 0.19 3.77 5.78
CA LEU A 95 0.75 3.37 4.48
C LEU A 95 0.83 4.55 3.50
N PHE A 96 -0.16 5.43 3.50
CA PHE A 96 -0.18 6.65 2.70
C PHE A 96 0.91 7.63 3.12
N ARG A 97 1.02 7.94 4.42
CA ARG A 97 2.08 8.80 4.98
C ARG A 97 3.49 8.27 4.67
N LEU A 98 3.65 6.95 4.67
CA LEU A 98 4.92 6.28 4.34
C LEU A 98 5.20 6.13 2.84
N SER A 99 4.28 6.58 1.98
CA SER A 99 4.38 6.41 0.53
C SER A 99 4.58 4.93 0.15
N MET A 100 3.73 4.07 0.72
CA MET A 100 3.76 2.61 0.55
C MET A 100 2.52 2.04 -0.13
N ILE A 101 1.51 2.87 -0.33
CA ILE A 101 0.25 2.52 -0.99
C ILE A 101 0.11 3.34 -2.25
N ASP A 102 -0.30 2.68 -3.31
CA ASP A 102 -0.52 3.27 -4.62
C ASP A 102 -1.77 4.17 -4.61
N VAL A 103 -1.75 5.23 -5.43
CA VAL A 103 -2.78 6.25 -5.48
C VAL A 103 -3.22 6.45 -6.93
N LEU A 104 -4.40 5.95 -7.28
CA LEU A 104 -5.02 6.30 -8.55
C LEU A 104 -5.53 7.74 -8.48
N THR A 105 -5.18 8.53 -9.50
CA THR A 105 -5.66 9.90 -9.65
C THR A 105 -6.50 9.98 -10.92
N TYR A 106 -7.81 10.16 -10.78
CA TYR A 106 -8.72 10.27 -11.92
C TYR A 106 -8.78 11.71 -12.42
N SER A 107 -8.14 11.96 -13.57
CA SER A 107 -8.00 13.25 -14.25
C SER A 107 -7.29 14.36 -13.46
N GLU A 108 -6.58 15.22 -14.20
CA GLU A 108 -5.94 16.43 -13.66
C GLU A 108 -6.95 17.43 -13.08
N THR A 109 -8.22 17.36 -13.51
CA THR A 109 -9.26 18.34 -13.19
C THR A 109 -10.03 18.04 -11.91
N THR A 110 -10.27 16.77 -11.56
CA THR A 110 -11.01 16.47 -10.31
C THR A 110 -10.10 16.29 -9.11
N GLY A 111 -8.83 15.92 -9.32
CA GLY A 111 -7.86 15.67 -8.26
C GLY A 111 -8.27 14.56 -7.29
N LYS A 112 -9.30 13.76 -7.64
CA LYS A 112 -9.82 12.71 -6.76
C LYS A 112 -8.81 11.58 -6.69
N LYS A 113 -8.33 11.32 -5.46
CA LYS A 113 -7.40 10.25 -5.13
C LYS A 113 -8.18 9.03 -4.69
N GLU A 114 -7.94 7.90 -5.33
CA GLU A 114 -8.48 6.60 -4.96
C GLU A 114 -7.33 5.67 -4.55
N LEU A 115 -7.45 5.10 -3.34
CA LEU A 115 -6.47 4.17 -2.79
C LEU A 115 -6.86 2.71 -3.04
N ARG A 116 -8.18 2.48 -3.14
CA ARG A 116 -8.75 1.20 -3.51
C ARG A 116 -8.81 1.12 -5.02
N GLN A 117 -8.33 0.01 -5.56
CA GLN A 117 -8.24 -0.19 -6.98
C GLN A 117 -8.31 -1.65 -7.37
N ARG A 118 -8.62 -1.86 -8.64
CA ARG A 118 -8.67 -3.16 -9.29
C ARG A 118 -7.27 -3.59 -9.72
N PHE A 119 -6.90 -4.85 -9.49
CA PHE A 119 -5.61 -5.42 -9.92
C PHE A 119 -5.74 -6.88 -10.37
N PRO A 120 -4.84 -7.38 -11.23
CA PRO A 120 -4.94 -8.75 -11.72
C PRO A 120 -4.69 -9.77 -10.61
N ASP A 121 -5.52 -10.81 -10.57
CA ASP A 121 -5.36 -11.96 -9.68
C ASP A 121 -4.51 -13.03 -10.37
N LEU A 122 -3.20 -12.88 -10.24
CA LEU A 122 -2.22 -13.80 -10.85
C LEU A 122 -2.16 -15.18 -10.19
N THR A 123 -2.92 -15.40 -9.10
CA THR A 123 -3.03 -16.73 -8.48
C THR A 123 -3.97 -17.66 -9.24
N LYS A 124 -4.80 -17.10 -10.14
CA LYS A 124 -5.75 -17.84 -10.97
C LYS A 124 -5.24 -18.01 -12.39
N PRO A 125 -5.58 -19.13 -13.06
CA PRO A 125 -5.19 -19.34 -14.45
C PRO A 125 -5.83 -18.28 -15.36
N ILE A 126 -5.09 -17.93 -16.42
CA ILE A 126 -5.61 -17.12 -17.51
C ILE A 126 -6.50 -18.03 -18.37
N ILE A 127 -7.76 -17.65 -18.55
CA ILE A 127 -8.73 -18.41 -19.35
C ILE A 127 -9.04 -17.59 -20.60
N ASN A 128 -8.82 -18.16 -21.79
CA ASN A 128 -9.05 -17.50 -23.08
C ASN A 128 -8.34 -16.13 -23.22
N GLY A 129 -7.12 -16.01 -22.68
CA GLY A 129 -6.36 -14.75 -22.71
C GLY A 129 -6.84 -13.68 -21.71
N VAL A 130 -7.83 -13.99 -20.86
CA VAL A 130 -8.37 -13.07 -19.87
C VAL A 130 -7.86 -13.44 -18.48
N CYS A 131 -7.23 -12.47 -17.81
CA CYS A 131 -6.82 -12.59 -16.42
C CYS A 131 -8.04 -12.43 -15.49
N SER A 132 -8.07 -13.17 -14.38
CA SER A 132 -8.99 -12.88 -13.28
C SER A 132 -8.58 -11.58 -12.59
N TRP A 133 -9.54 -10.89 -11.97
CA TRP A 133 -9.28 -9.61 -11.31
C TRP A 133 -9.76 -9.62 -9.86
N VAL A 134 -9.04 -8.90 -9.01
CA VAL A 134 -9.54 -8.44 -7.73
C VAL A 134 -10.12 -7.05 -7.95
N ASP A 135 -11.43 -6.90 -7.82
CA ASP A 135 -12.12 -5.65 -8.16
C ASP A 135 -11.95 -4.54 -7.10
N ASP A 136 -11.73 -4.91 -5.84
CA ASP A 136 -11.54 -3.97 -4.74
C ASP A 136 -10.40 -4.41 -3.81
N GLY A 137 -9.27 -3.71 -3.89
CA GLY A 137 -8.11 -3.98 -3.06
C GLY A 137 -7.11 -2.83 -3.01
N PHE A 138 -6.01 -3.04 -2.30
CA PHE A 138 -4.92 -2.08 -2.19
C PHE A 138 -3.68 -2.63 -2.88
N VAL A 139 -2.96 -1.75 -3.59
CA VAL A 139 -1.65 -2.09 -4.18
C VAL A 139 -0.58 -1.42 -3.35
N LEU A 140 0.39 -2.22 -2.89
CA LEU A 140 1.45 -1.78 -1.98
C LEU A 140 2.81 -1.95 -2.63
N GLU A 141 3.75 -1.08 -2.25
CA GLU A 141 5.14 -1.22 -2.64
C GLU A 141 5.73 -2.38 -1.84
N LYS A 142 6.15 -3.43 -2.55
CA LYS A 142 6.44 -4.75 -1.97
C LYS A 142 7.51 -4.68 -0.90
N ARG A 143 8.64 -4.03 -1.22
CA ARG A 143 9.82 -4.00 -0.37
C ARG A 143 9.52 -3.40 1.01
N ARG A 144 8.90 -2.22 1.06
CA ARG A 144 8.53 -1.55 2.31
C ARG A 144 7.39 -2.29 3.01
N ALA A 145 6.39 -2.78 2.27
CA ALA A 145 5.26 -3.50 2.86
C ALA A 145 5.71 -4.75 3.61
N LEU A 146 6.73 -5.45 3.09
CA LEU A 146 7.32 -6.63 3.71
C LEU A 146 8.46 -6.32 4.70
N GLY A 147 8.66 -5.04 5.06
CA GLY A 147 9.58 -4.64 6.12
C GLY A 147 11.05 -4.47 5.70
N ALA A 148 11.37 -4.52 4.41
CA ALA A 148 12.73 -4.37 3.91
C ALA A 148 13.15 -2.89 3.73
N PHE A 149 13.34 -2.17 4.83
CA PHE A 149 13.78 -0.77 4.83
C PHE A 149 15.31 -0.65 4.71
N LYS A 150 15.85 -0.84 3.50
CA LYS A 150 17.17 -0.32 3.11
C LYS A 150 17.04 1.15 2.69
#